data_AF-A0A0K8PMG8-F1
#
_entry.id   AF-A0A0K8PMG8-F1
#
_cell.length_a   1.000
_cell.length_b   1.000
_cell.length_c   1.000
_cell.angle_alpha   90.00
_cell.angle_beta   90.00
_cell.angle_gamma   90.00
#
_symmetry.space_group_name_H-M   'P 1'
#
loop_
_entity.id
_entity.type
_entity.pdbx_description
1 polymer ?
#
loop_
_entity_poly.entity_id
_entity_poly.type
_entity_poly.pdbx_seq_one_letter_code
_entity_poly.pdbx_strand_id
1 'polypeptide(L)'
;MLSSRRQDTAMAPPLPAASVLDLAPVVPVVVVEDAGDAVPLARALVAGGLPAIEVTLRTPAAVEAIREIAGQVPEAVVGAGTVISPAQVTEAVAAGARFLVSPGWTDVLLEAMRGSGVPFLPGCRPRPRSWRCWSAGCGR
;
A
#
# COMPACT_ATOMS: atom_id res chain seq x y z
N MET A 1 56.30 3.43 -3.53
CA MET A 1 55.18 3.25 -4.47
C MET A 1 53.91 2.98 -3.66
N LEU A 2 53.21 4.06 -3.29
CA LEU A 2 51.94 3.97 -2.56
C LEU A 2 50.83 3.60 -3.55
N SER A 3 50.31 2.37 -3.44
CA SER A 3 49.11 1.95 -4.17
C SER A 3 47.89 2.60 -3.53
N SER A 4 47.24 3.48 -4.29
CA SER A 4 46.03 4.21 -3.95
C SER A 4 44.88 3.26 -3.58
N ARG A 5 44.48 3.26 -2.30
CA ARG A 5 43.16 2.77 -1.88
C ARG A 5 42.12 3.71 -2.51
N ARG A 6 41.36 3.21 -3.48
CA ARG A 6 40.09 3.86 -3.88
C ARG A 6 39.22 3.91 -2.63
N GLN A 7 38.93 5.12 -2.16
CA GLN A 7 37.82 5.35 -1.25
C GLN A 7 36.56 5.26 -2.09
N ASP A 8 36.03 4.05 -2.25
CA ASP A 8 34.65 3.89 -2.68
C ASP A 8 33.79 4.33 -1.49
N THR A 9 33.40 5.60 -1.48
CA THR A 9 32.38 6.11 -0.58
C THR A 9 31.07 5.43 -0.95
N ALA A 10 30.84 4.24 -0.38
CA ALA A 10 29.56 3.55 -0.47
C ALA A 10 28.51 4.49 0.13
N MET A 11 27.74 5.13 -0.75
CA MET A 11 26.52 5.85 -0.44
C MET A 11 25.69 4.96 0.48
N ALA A 12 25.43 5.41 1.70
CA ALA A 12 24.53 4.70 2.60
C ALA A 12 23.19 4.49 1.85
N PRO A 13 22.60 3.29 1.91
CA PRO A 13 21.31 3.06 1.26
C PRO A 13 20.31 4.08 1.79
N PRO A 14 19.44 4.66 0.93
CA PRO A 14 18.40 5.56 1.38
C PRO A 14 17.59 4.83 2.46
N LEU A 15 17.41 5.47 3.61
CA LEU A 15 16.57 4.94 4.69
C LEU A 15 15.23 4.51 4.08
N PRO A 16 14.75 3.28 4.32
CA PRO A 16 13.54 2.81 3.68
C PRO A 16 12.40 3.73 4.13
N ALA A 17 11.59 4.20 3.16
CA ALA A 17 10.29 4.76 3.48
C ALA A 17 9.62 3.80 4.47
N ALA A 18 9.22 4.30 5.65
CA ALA A 18 8.65 3.48 6.71
C ALA A 18 7.62 2.51 6.10
N SER A 19 7.84 1.21 6.29
CA SER A 19 6.99 0.21 5.68
C SER A 19 5.59 0.32 6.28
N VAL A 20 4.55 0.11 5.49
CA VAL A 20 3.18 0.01 6.01
C VAL A 20 3.10 -1.07 7.09
N LEU A 21 3.95 -2.10 7.00
CA LEU A 21 4.05 -3.19 7.96
C LEU A 21 4.74 -2.79 9.27
N ASP A 22 5.45 -1.65 9.30
CA ASP A 22 6.00 -1.10 10.54
C ASP A 22 4.92 -0.39 11.38
N LEU A 23 3.78 -0.05 10.77
CA LEU A 23 2.67 0.65 11.45
C LEU A 23 1.87 -0.28 12.37
N ALA A 24 1.69 -1.54 11.98
CA ALA A 24 1.04 -2.55 12.80
C ALA A 24 1.45 -3.96 12.35
N PRO A 25 1.68 -4.91 13.28
CA PRO A 25 1.96 -6.31 12.95
C PRO A 25 0.78 -7.02 12.28
N VAL A 26 -0.42 -6.43 12.35
CA VAL A 26 -1.66 -6.93 11.76
C VAL A 26 -2.31 -5.78 11.01
N VAL A 27 -2.68 -6.01 9.74
CA VAL A 27 -3.45 -5.08 8.93
C VAL A 27 -4.87 -5.65 8.75
N PRO A 28 -5.91 -5.07 9.38
CA PRO A 28 -7.29 -5.44 9.10
C PRO A 28 -7.66 -5.19 7.64
N VAL A 29 -8.13 -6.25 6.98
CA VAL A 29 -8.69 -6.20 5.63
C VAL A 29 -10.20 -6.15 5.73
N VAL A 30 -10.80 -5.03 5.30
CA VAL A 30 -12.22 -4.76 5.47
C VAL A 30 -12.95 -4.69 4.12
N VAL A 31 -14.18 -5.18 4.13
CA VAL A 31 -15.14 -5.00 3.03
C VAL A 31 -16.23 -4.09 3.56
N VAL A 32 -16.43 -2.95 2.91
CA VAL A 32 -17.40 -1.93 3.35
C VAL A 32 -18.55 -1.92 2.36
N GLU A 33 -19.75 -2.26 2.81
CA GLU A 33 -20.96 -2.26 1.96
C GLU A 33 -21.62 -0.88 1.90
N ASP A 34 -21.59 -0.14 3.01
CA ASP A 34 -22.08 1.24 3.14
C ASP A 34 -20.93 2.16 3.61
N ALA A 35 -20.72 3.27 2.90
CA ALA A 35 -19.69 4.25 3.26
C ALA A 35 -19.94 4.91 4.64
N GLY A 36 -21.20 4.97 5.11
CA GLY A 36 -21.55 5.49 6.42
C GLY A 36 -20.94 4.71 7.59
N ASP A 37 -20.66 3.42 7.38
CA ASP A 37 -20.05 2.55 8.40
C ASP A 37 -18.51 2.69 8.45
N ALA A 38 -17.90 3.31 7.44
CA ALA A 38 -16.46 3.37 7.28
C ALA A 38 -15.76 4.13 8.42
N VAL A 39 -16.30 5.31 8.80
CA VAL A 39 -15.70 6.16 9.83
C VAL A 39 -15.85 5.58 11.24
N PRO A 40 -17.04 5.11 11.68
CA PRO A 40 -17.18 4.41 12.96
C PRO A 40 -16.25 3.18 13.06
N LEU A 41 -16.16 2.39 12.00
CA LEU A 41 -15.28 1.23 11.93
C LEU A 41 -13.81 1.62 12.08
N ALA A 42 -13.35 2.62 11.33
CA ALA A 42 -11.96 3.08 11.40
C ALA A 42 -11.59 3.62 12.79
N ARG A 43 -12.48 4.39 13.42
CA ARG A 43 -12.27 4.88 14.80
C ARG A 43 -12.15 3.74 15.80
N ALA A 44 -13.00 2.71 15.66
CA ALA A 44 -12.94 1.53 16.53
C ALA A 44 -11.61 0.76 16.35
N LEU A 45 -11.14 0.61 15.11
CA LEU A 45 -9.86 -0.05 14.81
C LEU A 45 -8.67 0.74 15.36
N VAL A 46 -8.64 2.06 15.18
CA VAL A 46 -7.62 2.94 15.76
C VAL A 46 -7.62 2.85 17.29
N ALA A 47 -8.80 2.90 17.92
CA ALA A 47 -8.93 2.75 19.38
C ALA A 47 -8.45 1.37 19.87
N GLY A 48 -8.58 0.33 19.03
CA GLY A 48 -8.03 -1.01 19.27
C GLY A 48 -6.52 -1.14 19.00
N GLY A 49 -5.82 -0.06 18.63
CA GLY A 49 -4.40 -0.08 18.34
C GLY A 49 -4.04 -0.57 16.92
N LEU A 50 -5.01 -0.58 16.00
CA LEU A 50 -4.83 -1.00 14.60
C LEU A 50 -5.02 0.21 13.66
N PRO A 51 -4.02 1.10 13.55
CA PRO A 51 -4.15 2.32 12.75
C PRO A 51 -4.08 2.06 11.24
N ALA A 52 -3.46 0.98 10.79
CA ALA A 52 -3.37 0.65 9.36
C ALA A 52 -4.58 -0.18 8.91
N ILE A 53 -5.34 0.28 7.91
CA ILE A 53 -6.59 -0.35 7.47
C ILE A 53 -6.55 -0.56 5.95
N GLU A 54 -6.79 -1.78 5.48
CA GLU A 54 -6.93 -2.09 4.05
C GLU A 54 -8.42 -2.19 3.68
N VAL A 55 -8.94 -1.22 2.91
CA VAL A 55 -10.31 -1.27 2.37
C VAL A 55 -10.28 -1.93 1.00
N THR A 56 -10.95 -3.07 0.85
CA THR A 56 -10.96 -3.79 -0.44
C THR A 56 -11.90 -3.15 -1.46
N LEU A 57 -11.43 -2.96 -2.69
CA LEU A 57 -12.20 -2.43 -3.83
C LEU A 57 -13.17 -3.49 -4.42
N ARG A 58 -13.86 -4.24 -3.56
CA ARG A 58 -14.82 -5.28 -3.94
C ARG A 58 -16.27 -4.82 -3.90
N THR A 59 -16.53 -3.61 -3.43
CA THR A 59 -17.85 -2.98 -3.35
C THR A 59 -17.82 -1.60 -4.02
N PRO A 60 -18.97 -1.10 -4.52
CA PRO A 60 -19.05 0.26 -5.05
C PRO A 60 -18.76 1.35 -4.01
N ALA A 61 -19.03 1.07 -2.72
CA ALA A 61 -18.81 2.01 -1.62
C ALA A 61 -17.34 2.17 -1.22
N ALA A 62 -16.43 1.30 -1.67
CA ALA A 62 -15.05 1.25 -1.18
C ALA A 62 -14.26 2.55 -1.38
N VAL A 63 -14.40 3.21 -2.54
CA VAL A 63 -13.69 4.47 -2.83
C VAL A 63 -14.19 5.60 -1.95
N GLU A 64 -15.51 5.67 -1.73
CA GLU A 64 -16.11 6.65 -0.82
C GLU A 64 -15.72 6.38 0.63
N ALA A 65 -15.72 5.11 1.05
CA ALA A 65 -15.26 4.72 2.38
C ALA A 65 -13.80 5.14 2.64
N ILE A 66 -12.91 4.98 1.66
CA ILE A 66 -11.52 5.45 1.77
C ILE A 66 -11.47 6.97 1.94
N ARG A 67 -12.26 7.72 1.15
CA ARG A 67 -12.36 9.18 1.23
C ARG A 67 -12.83 9.66 2.59
N GLU A 68 -13.89 9.06 3.11
CA GLU A 68 -14.47 9.41 4.39
C GLU A 68 -13.51 9.10 5.55
N ILE A 69 -12.85 7.94 5.53
CA ILE A 69 -11.83 7.60 6.54
C ILE A 69 -10.65 8.57 6.48
N ALA A 70 -10.10 8.82 5.29
CA ALA A 70 -8.96 9.72 5.11
C ALA A 70 -9.28 11.17 5.54
N GLY A 71 -10.53 11.62 5.35
CA GLY A 71 -10.98 12.96 5.72
C GLY A 71 -11.33 13.12 7.20
N GLN A 72 -11.85 12.07 7.85
CA GLN A 72 -12.44 12.18 9.20
C GLN A 72 -11.66 11.45 10.31
N VAL A 73 -10.68 10.61 9.96
CA VAL A 73 -9.88 9.82 10.90
C VAL A 73 -8.39 9.93 10.54
N PRO A 74 -7.74 11.09 10.80
CA PRO A 74 -6.34 11.32 10.40
C PRO A 74 -5.33 10.37 11.05
N GLU A 75 -5.70 9.74 12.17
CA GLU A 75 -4.91 8.71 12.85
C GLU A 75 -4.92 7.37 12.10
N ALA A 76 -5.89 7.15 11.22
CA ALA A 76 -5.97 5.94 10.40
C ALA A 76 -5.12 6.09 9.13
N VAL A 77 -4.23 5.13 8.90
CA VAL A 77 -3.54 4.95 7.63
C VAL A 77 -4.37 4.01 6.77
N VAL A 78 -5.25 4.56 5.95
CA VAL A 78 -6.09 3.81 5.04
C VAL A 78 -5.36 3.48 3.73
N GLY A 79 -5.46 2.23 3.28
CA GLY A 79 -4.98 1.76 1.99
C GLY A 79 -6.09 1.09 1.19
N ALA A 80 -5.87 0.95 -0.11
CA ALA A 80 -6.80 0.28 -1.01
C ALA A 80 -6.34 -1.14 -1.31
N GLY A 81 -7.19 -2.11 -1.01
CA GLY A 81 -7.00 -3.53 -1.29
C GLY A 81 -7.72 -4.01 -2.53
N THR A 82 -7.36 -5.17 -3.05
CA THR A 82 -7.97 -5.74 -4.28
C THR A 82 -7.84 -4.80 -5.50
N VAL A 83 -6.75 -4.04 -5.61
CA VAL A 83 -6.49 -3.21 -6.79
C VAL A 83 -6.12 -4.11 -7.97
N ILE A 84 -6.86 -4.03 -9.07
CA ILE A 84 -6.69 -4.88 -10.27
C ILE A 84 -6.51 -4.09 -11.57
N SER A 85 -6.71 -2.78 -11.57
CA SER A 85 -6.54 -1.92 -12.76
C SER A 85 -5.80 -0.62 -12.46
N PRO A 86 -5.12 -0.01 -13.45
CA PRO A 86 -4.52 1.32 -13.30
C PRO A 86 -5.53 2.41 -12.94
N ALA A 87 -6.77 2.32 -13.43
CA ALA A 87 -7.82 3.29 -13.07
C ALA A 87 -8.11 3.28 -11.57
N GLN A 88 -8.19 2.07 -10.97
CA GLN A 88 -8.38 1.91 -9.53
C GLN A 88 -7.21 2.46 -8.71
N VAL A 89 -5.97 2.44 -9.23
CA VAL A 89 -4.82 3.08 -8.58
C VAL A 89 -5.07 4.59 -8.46
N THR A 90 -5.42 5.23 -9.57
CA THR A 90 -5.70 6.67 -9.61
C THR A 90 -6.87 7.05 -8.70
N GLU A 91 -7.97 6.30 -8.76
CA GLU A 91 -9.16 6.53 -7.94
C GLU A 91 -8.87 6.38 -6.44
N ALA A 92 -8.17 5.32 -6.06
CA ALA A 92 -7.80 5.06 -4.67
C ALA A 92 -6.90 6.15 -4.09
N VAL A 93 -5.85 6.55 -4.83
CA VAL A 93 -4.92 7.59 -4.39
C VAL A 93 -5.62 8.94 -4.32
N ALA A 94 -6.49 9.27 -5.28
CA ALA A 94 -7.30 10.49 -5.25
C ALA A 94 -8.30 10.50 -4.08
N ALA A 95 -8.78 9.34 -3.64
CA ALA A 95 -9.60 9.20 -2.44
C ALA A 95 -8.79 9.29 -1.14
N GLY A 96 -7.46 9.31 -1.19
CA GLY A 96 -6.59 9.45 -0.02
C GLY A 96 -5.96 8.15 0.47
N ALA A 97 -6.01 7.06 -0.31
CA ALA A 97 -5.29 5.84 0.01
C ALA A 97 -3.78 6.11 0.12
N ARG A 98 -3.18 5.64 1.22
CA ARG A 98 -1.76 5.83 1.55
C ARG A 98 -0.91 4.61 1.21
N PHE A 99 -1.53 3.49 0.87
CA PHE A 99 -0.87 2.33 0.30
C PHE A 99 -1.85 1.52 -0.57
N LEU A 100 -1.30 0.65 -1.41
CA LEU A 100 -2.07 -0.16 -2.37
C LEU A 100 -1.73 -1.64 -2.22
N VAL A 101 -2.75 -2.50 -2.25
CA VAL A 101 -2.58 -3.95 -2.21
C VAL A 101 -3.31 -4.56 -3.40
N SER A 102 -2.60 -5.40 -4.16
CA SER A 102 -3.19 -6.15 -5.27
C SER A 102 -3.10 -7.66 -5.01
N PRO A 103 -4.07 -8.48 -5.42
CA PRO A 103 -4.01 -9.94 -5.25
C PRO A 103 -3.04 -10.60 -6.24
N GLY A 104 -2.68 -9.87 -7.30
CA GLY A 104 -1.77 -10.24 -8.37
C GLY A 104 -1.36 -8.99 -9.13
N TRP A 105 -0.52 -9.14 -10.15
CA TRP A 105 -0.04 -8.01 -10.93
C TRP A 105 0.17 -8.35 -12.40
N THR A 106 0.05 -7.31 -13.22
CA THR A 106 0.48 -7.27 -14.63
C THR A 106 1.53 -6.17 -14.76
N ASP A 107 2.32 -6.17 -15.83
CA ASP A 107 3.34 -5.13 -16.02
C ASP A 107 2.70 -3.73 -16.05
N VAL A 108 1.51 -3.61 -16.66
CA VAL A 108 0.73 -2.36 -16.72
C VAL A 108 0.26 -1.91 -15.33
N LEU A 109 -0.25 -2.84 -14.50
CA LEU A 109 -0.68 -2.51 -13.14
C LEU A 109 0.52 -2.10 -12.27
N LEU A 110 1.62 -2.83 -12.37
CA LEU A 110 2.83 -2.56 -11.61
C LEU A 110 3.41 -1.18 -11.95
N GLU A 111 3.43 -0.81 -13.22
CA GLU A 111 3.86 0.53 -13.65
C GLU A 111 2.96 1.62 -13.08
N ALA A 112 1.64 1.41 -13.11
CA ALA A 112 0.68 2.35 -12.51
C ALA A 112 0.89 2.48 -10.99
N MET A 113 1.10 1.38 -10.27
CA MET A 113 1.37 1.40 -8.83
C MET A 113 2.69 2.10 -8.51
N ARG A 114 3.75 1.90 -9.31
CA ARG A 114 5.01 2.65 -9.15
C ARG A 114 4.84 4.14 -9.42
N GLY A 115 4.11 4.50 -10.47
CA GLY A 115 3.84 5.89 -10.84
C GLY A 115 2.95 6.63 -9.84
N SER A 116 2.23 5.91 -8.98
CA SER A 116 1.33 6.49 -7.97
C SER A 116 2.05 7.20 -6.82
N GLY A 117 3.32 6.87 -6.57
CA GLY A 117 4.13 7.47 -5.50
C GLY A 117 3.79 7.01 -4.08
N VAL A 118 2.77 6.15 -3.90
CA VAL A 118 2.44 5.53 -2.60
C VAL A 118 3.04 4.12 -2.49
N PRO A 119 3.37 3.65 -1.27
CA PRO A 119 3.78 2.26 -1.03
C PRO A 119 2.76 1.25 -1.58
N PHE A 120 3.24 0.14 -2.14
CA PHE A 120 2.36 -0.90 -2.67
C PHE A 120 2.87 -2.32 -2.41
N LEU A 121 1.93 -3.24 -2.21
CA LEU A 121 2.15 -4.66 -1.89
C LEU A 121 1.42 -5.52 -2.91
N PRO A 122 2.09 -5.94 -4.00
CA PRO A 122 1.46 -6.79 -4.99
C PRO A 122 1.59 -8.25 -4.60
N GLY A 123 0.47 -8.96 -4.66
CA GLY A 123 0.37 -10.39 -4.37
C GLY A 123 1.22 -11.18 -5.35
N CYS A 124 2.09 -12.03 -4.80
CA CYS A 124 2.91 -12.95 -5.59
C CYS A 124 2.53 -14.40 -5.26
N ARG A 125 1.92 -15.10 -6.23
CA ARG A 125 1.76 -16.55 -6.11
C ARG A 125 3.03 -17.26 -6.62
N PRO A 126 3.47 -18.35 -5.98
CA PRO A 126 4.61 -19.13 -6.45
C PRO A 126 4.23 -19.92 -7.70
N ARG A 127 4.55 -19.34 -8.87
CA ARG A 127 4.75 -19.95 -10.20
C ARG A 127 5.51 -18.89 -11.01
N PRO A 128 6.27 -19.20 -12.10
CA PRO A 128 7.64 -18.73 -12.40
C PRO A 128 7.98 -17.23 -12.35
N ARG A 129 7.03 -16.34 -12.08
CA ARG A 129 7.13 -14.90 -11.97
C ARG A 129 7.58 -14.38 -10.58
N SER A 130 7.86 -15.24 -9.59
CA SER A 130 8.29 -14.78 -8.25
C SER A 130 9.59 -13.96 -8.28
N TRP A 131 10.55 -14.35 -9.11
CA TRP A 131 11.77 -13.57 -9.36
C TRP A 131 11.47 -12.18 -9.92
N ARG A 132 10.50 -12.06 -10.84
CA ARG A 132 10.10 -10.77 -11.41
C ARG A 132 9.43 -9.87 -10.39
N CYS A 133 8.62 -10.43 -9.49
CA CYS A 133 8.04 -9.68 -8.38
C CYS A 133 9.14 -9.12 -7.46
N TRP A 134 10.16 -9.92 -7.16
CA TRP A 134 11.29 -9.49 -6.35
C TRP A 134 12.13 -8.41 -7.05
N SER A 135 12.47 -8.61 -8.33
CA SER A 135 13.16 -7.60 -9.16
C SER A 135 12.34 -6.33 -9.37
N ALA A 136 11.02 -6.41 -9.21
CA ALA A 136 10.12 -5.29 -9.31
C ALA A 136 10.06 -4.41 -8.05
N GLY A 137 10.90 -4.67 -7.04
CA GLY A 137 10.90 -3.90 -5.80
C GLY A 137 9.76 -4.27 -4.85
N CYS A 138 9.01 -5.34 -5.12
CA CYS A 138 7.90 -5.83 -4.30
C CYS A 138 8.38 -6.63 -3.06
N GLY A 139 9.59 -6.34 -2.58
CA GLY A 139 10.30 -7.09 -1.55
C GLY A 139 10.31 -6.36 -0.21
N ARG A 140 9.14 -6.06 0.35
CA ARG A 140 8.89 -5.83 1.78
C ARG A 140 7.39 -5.68 2.01
#